data_AF-A0A8K0JIQ8-F1
#
_entry.id   AF-A0A8K0JIQ8-F1
#
_cell.length_a   1.000
_cell.length_b   1.000
_cell.length_c   1.000
_cell.angle_alpha   90.00
_cell.angle_beta   90.00
_cell.angle_gamma   90.00
#
_symmetry.space_group_name_H-M   'P 1'
#
loop_
_entity.id
_entity.type
_entity.pdbx_description
1 polymer ?
#
loop_
_entity_poly.entity_id
_entity_poly.type
_entity_poly.pdbx_seq_one_letter_code
_entity_poly.pdbx_strand_id
1 'polypeptide(L)'
;MQQVICDSSTALISRRQQLKAAGESRRLLVGITGGPGSGKSELALAICREVNRVSGQEICRVVGMDGWHYSRAELDKFPDPVDAHQRRGAHDTFDAAAYHTFVERLRTSSGGDTIRAPSFSHSLKDPVADDIVIGPEHQIVLIEGLYVALDVEPWASAARLLDERWVILLHEQLAEERIWRRHVASGICNDESTARSRAVNNDIPNGRFLLSRLVDTTRVIESVEDPVLAPNSNFPISAPAPSKSIPEPAANNPALVIASPFFQHEIIDKVIRQTPGTDMKTTLALLASKVRLCEDDLASTATSSGDDKPRSIEKLLEARMAYASCLMEDVQIGKAEAEALKLLEYGKGIERQNGETEYPHRTIQVARKTQVYALDLLREIDESLGKQGRVKRWDEQKAKLLERTTRQEAPSS
;
A
#
# COMPACT_ATOMS: atom_id res chain seq x y z
N MET A 1 0.50 4.83 -6.89
CA MET A 1 -0.03 3.49 -6.52
C MET A 1 1.05 2.53 -6.04
N GLN A 2 2.28 2.58 -6.58
CA GLN A 2 3.37 1.67 -6.16
C GLN A 2 3.62 1.62 -4.65
N GLN A 3 3.61 2.76 -3.96
CA GLN A 3 3.77 2.82 -2.50
C GLN A 3 2.66 2.04 -1.77
N VAL A 4 1.40 2.23 -2.19
CA VAL A 4 0.25 1.50 -1.64
C VAL A 4 0.41 -0.01 -1.81
N ILE A 5 0.91 -0.46 -2.97
CA ILE A 5 1.17 -1.88 -3.23
C ILE A 5 2.23 -2.39 -2.25
N CYS A 6 3.40 -1.73 -2.17
CA CYS A 6 4.49 -2.13 -1.28
C CYS A 6 4.06 -2.18 0.20
N ASP A 7 3.37 -1.15 0.68
CA ASP A 7 2.91 -1.06 2.07
C ASP A 7 1.88 -2.14 2.37
N SER A 8 0.93 -2.35 1.46
CA SER A 8 -0.09 -3.39 1.56
C SER A 8 0.55 -4.78 1.61
N SER A 9 1.44 -5.09 0.69
CA SER A 9 2.10 -6.39 0.63
C SER A 9 2.93 -6.66 1.88
N THR A 10 3.68 -5.65 2.35
CA THR A 10 4.46 -5.75 3.60
C THR A 10 3.56 -6.00 4.80
N ALA A 11 2.50 -5.20 4.95
CA ALA A 11 1.55 -5.35 6.06
C ALA A 11 0.89 -6.74 6.07
N LEU A 12 0.49 -7.27 4.91
CA LEU A 12 -0.12 -8.59 4.81
C LEU A 12 0.86 -9.72 5.14
N ILE A 13 2.12 -9.62 4.68
CA ILE A 13 3.17 -10.58 5.05
C ILE A 13 3.42 -10.56 6.56
N SER A 14 3.60 -9.37 7.14
CA SER A 14 3.80 -9.22 8.58
C SER A 14 2.63 -9.75 9.38
N ARG A 15 1.39 -9.46 8.97
CA ARG A 15 0.18 -9.97 9.61
C ARG A 15 0.10 -11.49 9.54
N ARG A 16 0.41 -12.08 8.38
CA ARG A 16 0.45 -13.53 8.22
C ARG A 16 1.50 -14.20 9.12
N GLN A 17 2.68 -13.59 9.25
CA GLN A 17 3.74 -14.06 10.15
C GLN A 17 3.32 -13.99 11.62
N GLN A 18 2.62 -12.93 12.03
CA GLN A 18 2.08 -12.80 13.40
C GLN A 18 1.09 -13.91 13.72
N LEU A 19 0.14 -14.19 12.82
CA LEU A 19 -0.81 -15.31 12.98
C LEU A 19 -0.08 -16.64 13.13
N LYS A 20 0.94 -16.87 12.30
CA LYS A 20 1.77 -18.09 12.39
C LYS A 20 2.49 -18.20 13.74
N ALA A 21 3.07 -17.10 14.23
CA ALA A 21 3.75 -17.06 15.52
C ALA A 21 2.80 -17.29 16.71
N ALA A 22 1.53 -16.91 16.57
CA ALA A 22 0.48 -17.20 17.54
C ALA A 22 -0.07 -18.64 17.46
N GLY A 23 0.48 -19.48 16.59
CA GLY A 23 0.02 -20.86 16.38
C GLY A 23 -1.24 -20.96 15.50
N GLU A 24 -1.66 -19.87 14.85
CA GLU A 24 -2.82 -19.88 13.95
C GLU A 24 -2.41 -20.34 12.54
N SER A 25 -2.88 -21.53 12.17
CA SER A 25 -2.66 -22.14 10.85
C SER A 25 -3.70 -21.73 9.79
N ARG A 26 -4.70 -20.93 10.18
CA ARG A 26 -5.74 -20.42 9.26
C ARG A 26 -5.17 -19.46 8.23
N ARG A 27 -5.91 -19.26 7.15
CA ARG A 27 -5.63 -18.24 6.12
C ARG A 27 -5.89 -16.83 6.66
N LEU A 28 -5.14 -15.86 6.14
CA LEU A 28 -5.42 -14.43 6.25
C LEU A 28 -6.36 -14.05 5.10
N LEU A 29 -7.57 -13.58 5.42
CA LEU A 29 -8.59 -13.24 4.43
C LEU A 29 -8.74 -11.72 4.31
N VAL A 30 -8.56 -11.20 3.10
CA VAL A 30 -8.58 -9.76 2.82
C VAL A 30 -9.65 -9.47 1.78
N GLY A 31 -10.66 -8.70 2.13
CA GLY A 31 -11.63 -8.17 1.19
C GLY A 31 -11.16 -6.85 0.60
N ILE A 32 -11.20 -6.71 -0.72
CA ILE A 32 -10.91 -5.47 -1.44
C ILE A 32 -12.16 -5.07 -2.23
N THR A 33 -12.86 -4.06 -1.72
CA THR A 33 -14.05 -3.49 -2.35
C THR A 33 -13.78 -2.12 -2.95
N GLY A 34 -14.64 -1.68 -3.85
CA GLY A 34 -14.61 -0.36 -4.48
C GLY A 34 -15.63 -0.31 -5.60
N GLY A 35 -16.17 0.88 -5.88
CA GLY A 35 -17.14 1.05 -6.96
C GLY A 35 -16.58 0.62 -8.34
N PRO A 36 -17.44 0.41 -9.36
CA PRO A 36 -16.95 0.13 -10.71
C PRO A 36 -15.98 1.23 -11.18
N GLY A 37 -14.92 0.85 -11.90
CA GLY A 37 -13.87 1.79 -12.34
C GLY A 37 -12.82 2.18 -11.28
N SER A 38 -12.92 1.70 -10.05
CA SER A 38 -11.97 1.98 -8.95
C SER A 38 -10.57 1.39 -9.13
N GLY A 39 -10.39 0.39 -10.00
CA GLY A 39 -9.11 -0.31 -10.17
C GLY A 39 -8.81 -1.39 -9.12
N LYS A 40 -9.84 -1.89 -8.43
CA LYS A 40 -9.69 -2.91 -7.37
C LYS A 40 -9.08 -4.23 -7.84
N SER A 41 -9.42 -4.69 -9.04
CA SER A 41 -8.90 -5.94 -9.60
C SER A 41 -7.41 -5.81 -9.92
N GLU A 42 -7.02 -4.70 -10.55
CA GLU A 42 -5.64 -4.36 -10.85
C GLU A 42 -4.80 -4.23 -9.58
N LEU A 43 -5.33 -3.53 -8.55
CA LEU A 43 -4.64 -3.37 -7.28
C LEU A 43 -4.48 -4.71 -6.54
N ALA A 44 -5.53 -5.52 -6.46
CA ALA A 44 -5.48 -6.84 -5.82
C ALA A 44 -4.44 -7.76 -6.49
N LEU A 45 -4.41 -7.78 -7.83
CA LEU A 45 -3.40 -8.53 -8.59
C LEU A 45 -1.99 -8.02 -8.34
N ALA A 46 -1.79 -6.69 -8.31
CA ALA A 46 -0.48 -6.10 -8.05
C ALA A 46 0.03 -6.42 -6.64
N ILE A 47 -0.82 -6.30 -5.62
CA ILE A 47 -0.49 -6.68 -4.23
C ILE A 47 -0.13 -8.16 -4.15
N CYS A 48 -0.94 -9.03 -4.76
CA CYS A 48 -0.69 -10.48 -4.76
C CYS A 48 0.67 -10.82 -5.39
N ARG A 49 0.97 -10.26 -6.56
CA ARG A 49 2.28 -10.43 -7.22
C ARG A 49 3.42 -9.98 -6.31
N GLU A 50 3.28 -8.82 -5.68
CA GLU A 50 4.31 -8.27 -4.81
C GLU A 50 4.49 -9.10 -3.53
N VAL A 51 3.41 -9.59 -2.92
CA VAL A 51 3.47 -10.51 -1.78
C VAL A 51 4.23 -11.78 -2.15
N ASN A 52 3.90 -12.38 -3.29
CA ASN A 52 4.55 -13.61 -3.75
C ASN A 52 6.02 -13.37 -4.09
N ARG A 53 6.34 -12.23 -4.72
CA ARG A 53 7.71 -11.81 -5.05
C ARG A 53 8.57 -11.63 -3.79
N VAL A 54 8.08 -10.88 -2.81
CA VAL A 54 8.80 -10.61 -1.54
C VAL A 54 8.96 -11.88 -0.71
N SER A 55 7.95 -12.77 -0.73
CA SER A 55 7.98 -14.03 0.02
C SER A 55 8.81 -15.12 -0.65
N GLY A 56 9.12 -14.99 -1.95
CA GLY A 56 9.79 -16.02 -2.76
C GLY A 56 8.95 -17.28 -2.98
N GLN A 57 7.64 -17.23 -2.71
CA GLN A 57 6.70 -18.35 -2.72
C GLN A 57 5.30 -17.87 -3.12
N GLU A 58 4.49 -18.73 -3.74
CA GLU A 58 3.11 -18.42 -4.12
C GLU A 58 2.13 -18.51 -2.93
N ILE A 59 2.37 -17.70 -1.89
CA ILE A 59 1.57 -17.73 -0.66
C ILE A 59 0.27 -16.93 -0.73
N CYS A 60 0.10 -16.11 -1.77
CA CYS A 60 -1.03 -15.21 -1.96
C CYS A 60 -1.80 -15.56 -3.22
N ARG A 61 -3.14 -15.57 -3.12
CA ARG A 61 -4.06 -15.83 -4.24
C ARG A 61 -5.15 -14.76 -4.31
N VAL A 62 -5.54 -14.36 -5.52
CA VAL A 62 -6.68 -13.48 -5.76
C VAL A 62 -7.89 -14.29 -6.21
N VAL A 63 -9.06 -13.96 -5.66
CA VAL A 63 -10.36 -14.52 -6.04
C VAL A 63 -11.31 -13.36 -6.33
N GLY A 64 -11.88 -13.34 -7.54
CA GLY A 64 -12.87 -12.33 -7.93
C GLY A 64 -14.28 -12.76 -7.54
N MET A 65 -15.03 -11.88 -6.88
CA MET A 65 -16.45 -12.06 -6.52
C MET A 65 -17.34 -12.27 -7.76
N ASP A 66 -16.90 -11.85 -8.94
CA ASP A 66 -17.66 -11.97 -10.18
C ASP A 66 -17.96 -13.43 -10.56
N GLY A 67 -17.22 -14.40 -10.04
CA GLY A 67 -17.54 -15.83 -10.23
C GLY A 67 -18.89 -16.26 -9.64
N TRP A 68 -19.48 -15.45 -8.75
CA TRP A 68 -20.79 -15.71 -8.14
C TRP A 68 -21.95 -14.99 -8.84
N HIS A 69 -21.76 -14.39 -10.02
CA HIS A 69 -22.91 -13.96 -10.82
C HIS A 69 -23.84 -15.15 -11.05
N TYR A 70 -25.15 -14.95 -10.93
CA TYR A 70 -26.07 -15.93 -11.50
C TYR A 70 -25.82 -16.05 -13.00
N SER A 71 -25.85 -17.28 -13.50
CA SER A 71 -25.78 -17.52 -14.94
C SER A 71 -26.97 -16.88 -15.63
N ARG A 72 -26.86 -16.51 -16.90
CA ARG A 72 -28.00 -15.98 -17.67
C ARG A 72 -29.21 -16.92 -17.62
N ALA A 73 -28.96 -18.23 -17.68
CA ALA A 73 -30.00 -19.25 -17.58
C ALA A 73 -30.67 -19.31 -16.20
N GLU A 74 -29.97 -18.93 -15.12
CA GLU A 74 -30.60 -18.76 -13.80
C GLU A 74 -31.38 -17.44 -13.72
N LEU A 75 -30.86 -16.35 -14.28
CA LEU A 75 -31.59 -15.08 -14.35
C LEU A 75 -32.90 -15.20 -15.14
N ASP A 76 -32.96 -16.07 -16.15
CA ASP A 76 -34.18 -16.38 -16.91
C ASP A 76 -35.30 -16.98 -16.03
N LYS A 77 -34.96 -17.49 -14.85
CA LYS A 77 -35.92 -18.07 -13.89
C LYS A 77 -36.35 -17.09 -12.79
N PHE A 78 -35.82 -15.86 -12.80
CA PHE A 78 -36.20 -14.86 -11.81
C PHE A 78 -37.65 -14.41 -12.00
N PRO A 79 -38.30 -13.82 -10.98
CA PRO A 79 -39.67 -13.33 -11.10
C PRO A 79 -39.87 -12.32 -12.24
N ASP A 80 -38.87 -11.48 -12.48
CA ASP A 80 -38.79 -10.57 -13.62
C ASP A 80 -37.42 -10.74 -14.32
N PRO A 81 -37.32 -11.64 -15.31
CA PRO A 81 -36.08 -11.87 -16.03
C PRO A 81 -35.57 -10.65 -16.79
N VAL A 82 -36.47 -9.80 -17.31
CA VAL A 82 -36.09 -8.63 -18.09
C VAL A 82 -35.37 -7.62 -17.20
N ASP A 83 -35.94 -7.31 -16.04
CA ASP A 83 -35.29 -6.48 -15.03
C ASP A 83 -33.97 -7.11 -14.52
N ALA A 84 -33.97 -8.42 -14.25
CA ALA A 84 -32.79 -9.13 -13.73
C ALA A 84 -31.59 -9.05 -14.69
N HIS A 85 -31.83 -9.22 -15.99
CA HIS A 85 -30.78 -9.04 -17.01
C HIS A 85 -30.36 -7.58 -17.17
N GLN A 86 -31.31 -6.63 -17.09
CA GLN A 86 -31.02 -5.20 -17.19
C GLN A 86 -30.17 -4.70 -16.03
N ARG A 87 -30.44 -5.17 -14.81
CA ARG A 87 -29.72 -4.84 -13.58
C ARG A 87 -28.56 -5.78 -13.25
N ARG A 88 -28.21 -6.72 -14.15
CA ARG A 88 -27.10 -7.66 -13.90
C ARG A 88 -25.84 -6.89 -13.51
N GLY A 89 -25.30 -7.24 -12.34
CA GLY A 89 -24.27 -6.47 -11.63
C GLY A 89 -24.75 -5.88 -10.30
N ALA A 90 -26.06 -5.78 -10.07
CA ALA A 90 -26.66 -5.47 -8.77
C ALA A 90 -26.47 -6.62 -7.78
N HIS A 91 -26.44 -6.33 -6.47
CA HIS A 91 -26.08 -7.31 -5.43
C HIS A 91 -27.01 -8.54 -5.37
N ASP A 92 -28.25 -8.40 -5.81
CA ASP A 92 -29.27 -9.45 -5.88
C ASP A 92 -29.19 -10.31 -7.15
N THR A 93 -28.27 -9.99 -8.07
CA THR A 93 -27.98 -10.78 -9.28
C THR A 93 -26.78 -11.72 -9.12
N PHE A 94 -26.35 -11.93 -7.88
CA PHE A 94 -25.28 -12.86 -7.49
C PHE A 94 -25.80 -13.89 -6.49
N ASP A 95 -25.20 -15.07 -6.52
CA ASP A 95 -25.41 -16.09 -5.49
C ASP A 95 -24.61 -15.76 -4.22
N ALA A 96 -25.15 -14.82 -3.45
CA ALA A 96 -24.56 -14.33 -2.21
C ALA A 96 -24.45 -15.44 -1.14
N ALA A 97 -25.36 -16.42 -1.15
CA ALA A 97 -25.33 -17.55 -0.22
C ALA A 97 -24.18 -18.51 -0.51
N ALA A 98 -23.94 -18.83 -1.80
CA ALA A 98 -22.78 -19.60 -2.22
C ALA A 98 -21.47 -18.85 -1.96
N TYR A 99 -21.44 -17.52 -2.14
CA TYR A 99 -20.29 -16.69 -1.78
C TYR A 99 -20.00 -16.75 -0.28
N HIS A 100 -21.01 -16.57 0.57
CA HIS A 100 -20.87 -16.69 2.02
C HIS A 100 -20.31 -18.06 2.43
N THR A 101 -20.87 -19.14 1.88
CA THR A 101 -20.40 -20.51 2.12
C THR A 101 -18.93 -20.68 1.73
N PHE A 102 -18.49 -20.06 0.64
CA PHE A 102 -17.08 -20.07 0.22
C PHE A 102 -16.17 -19.35 1.22
N VAL A 103 -16.54 -18.14 1.67
CA VAL A 103 -15.74 -17.38 2.65
C VAL A 103 -15.68 -18.12 3.98
N GLU A 104 -16.78 -18.73 4.41
CA GLU A 104 -16.82 -19.59 5.60
C GLU A 104 -15.85 -20.76 5.48
N ARG A 105 -15.87 -21.50 4.35
CA ARG A 105 -14.92 -22.59 4.10
C ARG A 105 -13.47 -22.12 4.12
N LEU A 106 -13.17 -20.96 3.52
CA LEU A 106 -11.82 -20.37 3.61
C LEU A 106 -11.42 -20.11 5.07
N ARG A 107 -12.33 -19.56 5.87
CA ARG A 107 -12.08 -19.20 7.27
C ARG A 107 -11.86 -20.42 8.16
N THR A 108 -12.65 -21.49 7.98
CA THR A 108 -12.62 -22.67 8.84
C THR A 108 -11.60 -23.72 8.39
N SER A 109 -11.13 -23.66 7.14
CA SER A 109 -10.16 -24.63 6.60
C SER A 109 -8.85 -24.63 7.37
N SER A 110 -8.39 -25.83 7.74
CA SER A 110 -7.18 -26.03 8.53
C SER A 110 -6.00 -26.31 7.63
N GLY A 111 -5.48 -25.29 6.94
CA GLY A 111 -4.14 -25.23 6.32
C GLY A 111 -3.77 -26.26 5.24
N GLY A 112 -4.50 -27.38 5.11
CA GLY A 112 -4.23 -28.51 4.23
C GLY A 112 -5.30 -28.75 3.17
N ASP A 113 -6.39 -27.98 3.19
CA ASP A 113 -7.51 -28.16 2.26
C ASP A 113 -7.32 -27.35 0.98
N THR A 114 -7.46 -28.01 -0.16
CA THR A 114 -7.62 -27.35 -1.46
C THR A 114 -9.08 -26.91 -1.62
N ILE A 115 -9.30 -25.61 -1.75
CA ILE A 115 -10.62 -25.02 -1.98
C ILE A 115 -10.69 -24.55 -3.43
N ARG A 116 -11.86 -24.70 -4.04
CA ARG A 116 -12.15 -24.20 -5.38
C ARG A 116 -13.16 -23.06 -5.32
N ALA A 117 -12.99 -22.10 -6.23
CA ALA A 117 -13.90 -20.99 -6.43
C ALA A 117 -14.26 -20.85 -7.91
N PRO A 118 -15.46 -20.36 -8.24
CA PRO A 118 -15.80 -20.02 -9.60
C PRO A 118 -15.02 -18.78 -10.08
N SER A 119 -14.83 -18.67 -11.39
CA SER A 119 -14.39 -17.43 -12.06
C SER A 119 -15.52 -16.87 -12.93
N PHE A 120 -15.31 -15.70 -13.54
CA PHE A 120 -16.24 -15.13 -14.51
C PHE A 120 -15.58 -15.03 -15.89
N SER A 121 -16.19 -15.67 -16.90
CA SER A 121 -15.71 -15.61 -18.27
C SER A 121 -16.39 -14.46 -19.02
N HIS A 122 -15.59 -13.47 -19.42
CA HIS A 122 -16.09 -12.32 -20.18
C HIS A 122 -16.48 -12.69 -21.62
N SER A 123 -15.90 -13.76 -22.18
CA SER A 123 -16.27 -14.27 -23.52
C SER A 123 -17.59 -15.02 -23.49
N LEU A 124 -17.81 -15.86 -22.46
CA LEU A 124 -19.06 -16.58 -22.25
C LEU A 124 -20.15 -15.69 -21.65
N LYS A 125 -19.76 -14.58 -21.01
CA LYS A 125 -20.60 -13.69 -20.21
C LYS A 125 -21.32 -14.45 -19.08
N ASP A 126 -20.67 -15.46 -18.51
CA ASP A 126 -21.21 -16.35 -17.48
C ASP A 126 -20.11 -16.91 -16.57
N PRO A 127 -20.46 -17.34 -15.34
CA PRO A 127 -19.51 -17.94 -14.41
C PRO A 127 -18.99 -19.29 -14.89
N VAL A 128 -17.74 -19.61 -14.53
CA VAL A 128 -17.10 -20.91 -14.77
C VAL A 128 -16.83 -21.55 -13.41
N ALA A 129 -17.49 -22.68 -13.14
CA ALA A 129 -17.36 -23.39 -11.88
C ALA A 129 -15.93 -23.94 -11.69
N ASP A 130 -15.48 -23.97 -10.43
CA ASP A 130 -14.25 -24.66 -10.01
C ASP A 130 -12.93 -24.24 -10.70
N ASP A 131 -12.93 -23.07 -11.33
CA ASP A 131 -11.85 -22.54 -12.18
C ASP A 131 -10.65 -22.00 -11.39
N ILE A 132 -10.90 -21.45 -10.19
CA ILE A 132 -9.85 -20.91 -9.32
C ILE A 132 -9.53 -21.93 -8.23
N VAL A 133 -8.29 -22.41 -8.20
CA VAL A 133 -7.77 -23.30 -7.15
C VAL A 133 -7.05 -22.48 -6.08
N ILE A 134 -7.40 -22.75 -4.82
CA ILE A 134 -6.75 -22.20 -3.61
C ILE A 134 -6.20 -23.39 -2.82
N GLY A 135 -4.95 -23.74 -3.10
CA GLY A 135 -4.21 -24.80 -2.42
C GLY A 135 -3.75 -24.46 -0.99
N PRO A 136 -3.19 -25.45 -0.26
CA PRO A 136 -2.63 -25.32 1.09
C PRO A 136 -1.56 -24.23 1.24
N GLU A 137 -0.77 -24.02 0.19
CA GLU A 137 0.29 -23.01 0.11
C GLU A 137 -0.24 -21.57 0.15
N HIS A 138 -1.48 -21.35 -0.29
CA HIS A 138 -2.11 -20.04 -0.30
C HIS A 138 -2.60 -19.66 1.10
N GLN A 139 -1.70 -19.01 1.83
CA GLN A 139 -1.91 -18.56 3.21
C GLN A 139 -2.57 -17.18 3.30
N ILE A 140 -2.53 -16.40 2.22
CA ILE A 140 -3.20 -15.11 2.09
C ILE A 140 -4.16 -15.21 0.90
N VAL A 141 -5.44 -14.87 1.12
CA VAL A 141 -6.44 -14.85 0.05
C VAL A 141 -7.03 -13.45 -0.03
N LEU A 142 -6.80 -12.79 -1.17
CA LEU A 142 -7.41 -11.51 -1.51
C LEU A 142 -8.71 -11.80 -2.27
N ILE A 143 -9.83 -11.33 -1.73
CA ILE A 143 -11.14 -11.46 -2.36
C ILE A 143 -11.54 -10.06 -2.83
N GLU A 144 -11.62 -9.86 -4.14
CA GLU A 144 -11.96 -8.56 -4.72
C GLU A 144 -13.36 -8.59 -5.34
N GLY A 145 -14.11 -7.51 -5.20
CA GLY A 145 -15.47 -7.43 -5.74
C GLY A 145 -16.24 -6.23 -5.24
N LEU A 146 -17.40 -5.96 -5.87
CA LEU A 146 -18.27 -4.87 -5.43
C LEU A 146 -18.77 -5.12 -4.00
N TYR A 147 -19.40 -6.26 -3.75
CA TYR A 147 -20.18 -6.48 -2.53
C TYR A 147 -19.45 -7.23 -1.41
N VAL A 148 -18.13 -7.38 -1.52
CA VAL A 148 -17.27 -8.09 -0.54
C VAL A 148 -17.36 -7.50 0.88
N ALA A 149 -17.69 -6.20 1.00
CA ALA A 149 -17.88 -5.51 2.28
C ALA A 149 -19.27 -4.84 2.40
N LEU A 150 -20.27 -5.33 1.67
CA LEU A 150 -21.63 -4.78 1.70
C LEU A 150 -22.36 -5.18 2.99
N ASP A 151 -22.96 -4.20 3.67
CA ASP A 151 -23.79 -4.37 4.88
C ASP A 151 -25.24 -4.73 4.55
N VAL A 152 -25.40 -5.82 3.81
CA VAL A 152 -26.70 -6.45 3.48
C VAL A 152 -26.52 -7.95 3.59
N GLU A 153 -27.41 -8.66 4.27
CA GLU A 153 -27.30 -10.13 4.36
C GLU A 153 -27.55 -10.82 3.00
N PRO A 154 -26.82 -11.90 2.68
CA PRO A 154 -25.79 -12.56 3.48
C PRO A 154 -24.36 -12.00 3.30
N TRP A 155 -24.17 -10.93 2.52
CA TRP A 155 -22.86 -10.30 2.29
C TRP A 155 -22.21 -9.81 3.58
N ALA A 156 -22.99 -9.21 4.47
CA ALA A 156 -22.50 -8.69 5.73
C ALA A 156 -21.90 -9.81 6.61
N SER A 157 -22.55 -10.97 6.65
CA SER A 157 -22.02 -12.16 7.34
C SER A 157 -20.70 -12.64 6.73
N ALA A 158 -20.60 -12.69 5.40
CA ALA A 158 -19.35 -13.02 4.73
C ALA A 158 -18.24 -11.99 5.01
N ALA A 159 -18.56 -10.70 4.99
CA ALA A 159 -17.62 -9.63 5.24
C ALA A 159 -17.04 -9.68 6.66
N ARG A 160 -17.87 -10.01 7.66
CA ARG A 160 -17.43 -10.18 9.06
C ARG A 160 -16.49 -11.36 9.26
N LEU A 161 -16.49 -12.32 8.34
CA LEU A 161 -15.51 -13.41 8.31
C LEU A 161 -14.18 -13.00 7.69
N LEU A 162 -13.95 -11.75 7.26
CA LEU A 162 -12.68 -11.28 6.73
C LEU A 162 -11.80 -10.67 7.83
N ASP A 163 -10.48 -10.83 7.75
CA ASP A 163 -9.54 -10.18 8.68
C ASP A 163 -9.41 -8.69 8.34
N GLU A 164 -9.36 -8.41 7.04
CA GLU A 164 -9.15 -7.07 6.48
C GLU A 164 -10.29 -6.75 5.49
N ARG A 165 -10.81 -5.52 5.54
CA ARG A 165 -11.89 -5.01 4.69
C ARG A 165 -11.47 -3.65 4.15
N TRP A 166 -10.84 -3.68 2.98
CA TRP A 166 -10.28 -2.51 2.34
C TRP A 166 -11.27 -1.93 1.34
N VAL A 167 -11.48 -0.62 1.39
CA VAL A 167 -12.29 0.10 0.43
C VAL A 167 -11.43 1.02 -0.43
N ILE A 168 -11.61 0.93 -1.74
CA ILE A 168 -11.02 1.85 -2.71
C ILE A 168 -12.04 2.91 -3.06
N LEU A 169 -11.75 4.15 -2.70
CA LEU A 169 -12.56 5.32 -3.02
C LEU A 169 -12.09 5.95 -4.33
N LEU A 170 -13.06 6.26 -5.19
CA LEU A 170 -12.84 6.97 -6.44
C LEU A 170 -13.95 8.02 -6.60
N HIS A 171 -13.57 9.21 -7.04
CA HIS A 171 -14.54 10.25 -7.37
C HIS A 171 -15.44 9.78 -8.51
N GLU A 172 -16.75 9.94 -8.35
CA GLU A 172 -17.74 9.34 -9.23
C GLU A 172 -17.61 9.77 -10.71
N GLN A 173 -17.24 11.02 -10.96
CA GLN A 173 -17.00 11.53 -12.32
C GLN A 173 -15.87 10.75 -13.02
N LEU A 174 -14.79 10.44 -12.29
CA LEU A 174 -13.69 9.63 -12.82
C LEU A 174 -14.11 8.16 -12.96
N ALA A 175 -14.96 7.67 -12.06
CA ALA A 175 -15.53 6.34 -12.17
C ALA A 175 -16.34 6.19 -13.45
N GLU A 176 -17.28 7.11 -13.71
CA GLU A 176 -18.08 7.14 -14.95
C GLU A 176 -17.17 7.14 -16.17
N GLU A 177 -16.16 8.03 -16.18
CA GLU A 177 -15.22 8.17 -17.28
C GLU A 177 -14.47 6.87 -17.59
N ARG A 178 -13.97 6.18 -16.57
CA ARG A 178 -13.28 4.90 -16.71
C ARG A 178 -14.24 3.78 -17.15
N ILE A 179 -15.46 3.75 -16.63
CA ILE A 179 -16.45 2.71 -16.93
C ILE A 179 -16.88 2.79 -18.40
N TRP A 180 -17.29 3.97 -18.90
CA TRP A 180 -17.78 4.06 -20.27
C TRP A 180 -16.66 3.74 -21.28
N ARG A 181 -15.42 4.22 -21.02
CA ARG A 181 -14.26 3.88 -21.85
C ARG A 181 -14.03 2.38 -21.90
N ARG A 182 -14.15 1.70 -20.76
CA ARG A 182 -14.02 0.24 -20.67
C ARG A 182 -15.13 -0.47 -21.45
N HIS A 183 -16.38 -0.02 -21.36
CA HIS A 183 -17.51 -0.62 -22.10
C HIS A 183 -17.31 -0.54 -23.61
N VAL A 184 -16.79 0.59 -24.12
CA VAL A 184 -16.45 0.74 -25.54
C VAL A 184 -15.27 -0.16 -25.91
N ALA A 185 -14.19 -0.13 -25.12
CA ALA A 185 -12.99 -0.92 -25.37
C ALA A 185 -13.24 -2.44 -25.35
N SER A 186 -14.15 -2.92 -24.49
CA SER A 186 -14.52 -4.34 -24.40
C SER A 186 -15.61 -4.77 -25.38
N GLY A 187 -16.13 -3.85 -26.21
CA GLY A 187 -17.24 -4.13 -27.12
C GLY A 187 -18.57 -4.45 -26.44
N ILE A 188 -18.76 -4.02 -25.18
CA ILE A 188 -20.05 -4.12 -24.48
C ILE A 188 -21.04 -3.11 -25.07
N CYS A 189 -20.55 -1.92 -25.41
CA CYS A 189 -21.29 -0.86 -26.06
C CYS A 189 -20.57 -0.44 -27.35
N ASN A 190 -21.33 -0.10 -28.38
CA ASN A 190 -20.78 0.23 -29.71
C ASN A 190 -20.25 1.67 -29.78
N ASP A 191 -20.72 2.55 -28.90
CA ASP A 191 -20.38 3.97 -28.90
C ASP A 191 -20.36 4.55 -27.49
N GLU A 192 -19.80 5.76 -27.35
CA GLU A 192 -19.68 6.47 -26.09
C GLU A 192 -21.05 6.79 -25.46
N SER A 193 -22.05 7.16 -26.26
CA SER A 193 -23.37 7.58 -25.77
C SER A 193 -24.08 6.43 -25.04
N THR A 194 -24.13 5.26 -25.68
CA THR A 194 -24.68 4.03 -25.11
C THR A 194 -23.86 3.55 -23.91
N ALA A 195 -22.53 3.67 -23.95
CA ALA A 195 -21.64 3.31 -22.85
C ALA A 195 -21.84 4.21 -21.61
N ARG A 196 -21.95 5.53 -21.80
CA ARG A 196 -22.25 6.49 -20.71
C ARG A 196 -23.62 6.25 -20.12
N SER A 197 -24.64 6.06 -20.96
CA SER A 197 -25.99 5.74 -20.51
C SER A 197 -26.00 4.47 -19.65
N ARG A 198 -25.29 3.41 -20.07
CA ARG A 198 -25.14 2.20 -19.28
C ARG A 198 -24.42 2.46 -17.95
N ALA A 199 -23.32 3.21 -17.96
CA ALA A 199 -22.57 3.54 -16.75
C ALA A 199 -23.44 4.28 -15.73
N VAL A 200 -24.15 5.33 -16.16
CA VAL A 200 -25.01 6.17 -15.29
C VAL A 200 -26.22 5.42 -14.76
N ASN A 201 -26.82 4.53 -15.55
CA ASN A 201 -28.08 3.87 -15.18
C ASN A 201 -27.90 2.51 -14.49
N ASN A 202 -26.72 1.89 -14.56
CA ASN A 202 -26.45 0.59 -13.94
C ASN A 202 -25.21 0.61 -13.04
N ASP A 203 -24.02 0.88 -13.59
CA ASP A 203 -22.76 0.74 -12.85
C ASP A 203 -22.62 1.75 -11.69
N ILE A 204 -22.91 3.03 -11.92
CA ILE A 204 -22.81 4.09 -10.91
C ILE A 204 -23.80 3.88 -9.75
N PRO A 205 -25.09 3.56 -9.99
CA PRO A 205 -26.02 3.19 -8.93
C PRO A 205 -25.53 2.04 -8.05
N ASN A 206 -24.93 0.99 -8.64
CA ASN A 206 -24.35 -0.13 -7.90
C ASN A 206 -23.19 0.34 -6.99
N GLY A 207 -22.31 1.21 -7.51
CA GLY A 207 -21.23 1.82 -6.73
C GLY A 207 -21.74 2.67 -5.56
N ARG A 208 -22.75 3.52 -5.79
CA ARG A 208 -23.39 4.31 -4.72
C ARG A 208 -24.09 3.43 -3.68
N PHE A 209 -24.79 2.38 -4.13
CA PHE A 209 -25.48 1.45 -3.25
C PHE A 209 -24.51 0.76 -2.29
N LEU A 210 -23.36 0.31 -2.81
CA LEU A 210 -22.25 -0.24 -2.04
C LEU A 210 -21.69 0.77 -1.03
N LEU A 211 -21.24 1.94 -1.50
CA LEU A 211 -20.53 2.91 -0.65
C LEU A 211 -21.40 3.49 0.46
N SER A 212 -22.73 3.52 0.28
CA SER A 212 -23.68 3.93 1.31
C SER A 212 -24.00 2.84 2.35
N ARG A 213 -23.51 1.61 2.15
CA ARG A 213 -23.81 0.43 2.99
C ARG A 213 -22.57 -0.44 3.15
N LEU A 214 -21.48 0.14 3.64
CA LEU A 214 -20.30 -0.64 3.99
C LEU A 214 -20.40 -1.13 5.43
N VAL A 215 -19.98 -2.37 5.68
CA VAL A 215 -19.60 -2.76 7.04
C VAL A 215 -18.35 -1.98 7.46
N ASP A 216 -18.00 -2.00 8.76
CA ASP A 216 -16.79 -1.34 9.26
C ASP A 216 -15.55 -1.75 8.45
N THR A 217 -14.91 -0.79 7.79
CA THR A 217 -13.72 -1.00 6.98
C THR A 217 -12.46 -0.95 7.84
N THR A 218 -11.45 -1.75 7.49
CA THR A 218 -10.15 -1.74 8.19
C THR A 218 -9.15 -0.80 7.53
N ARG A 219 -9.35 -0.48 6.25
CA ARG A 219 -8.48 0.43 5.50
C ARG A 219 -9.23 1.14 4.39
N VAL A 220 -8.90 2.40 4.18
CA VAL A 220 -9.35 3.21 3.05
C VAL A 220 -8.17 3.49 2.13
N ILE A 221 -8.36 3.32 0.82
CA ILE A 221 -7.37 3.58 -0.22
C ILE A 221 -8.00 4.56 -1.22
N GLU A 222 -7.33 5.66 -1.51
CA GLU A 222 -7.74 6.55 -2.59
C GLU A 222 -7.23 6.03 -3.94
N SER A 223 -8.13 5.86 -4.90
CA SER A 223 -7.77 5.51 -6.26
C SER A 223 -7.15 6.72 -6.95
N VAL A 224 -5.84 6.66 -7.18
CA VAL A 224 -5.11 7.63 -8.01
C VAL A 224 -4.98 7.13 -9.45
N GLU A 225 -4.86 8.03 -10.42
CA GLU A 225 -4.33 7.67 -11.73
C GLU A 225 -2.84 7.36 -11.59
N ASP A 226 -2.45 6.14 -11.96
CA ASP A 226 -1.05 5.73 -12.00
C ASP A 226 -0.70 5.29 -13.43
N PRO A 227 0.09 6.07 -14.16
CA PRO A 227 0.55 5.72 -15.51
C PRO A 227 1.27 4.37 -15.58
N VAL A 228 1.84 3.90 -14.46
CA VAL A 228 2.54 2.60 -14.37
C VAL A 228 1.55 1.43 -14.32
N LEU A 229 0.28 1.66 -14.00
CA LEU A 229 -0.79 0.66 -14.06
C LEU A 229 -1.67 0.80 -15.30
N ALA A 230 -1.35 1.72 -16.20
CA ALA A 230 -2.03 1.83 -17.48
C ALA A 230 -1.81 0.53 -18.29
N PRO A 231 -2.79 0.06 -19.08
CA PRO A 231 -2.73 -1.24 -19.77
C PRO A 231 -1.56 -1.41 -20.76
N ASN A 232 -0.79 -0.35 -21.02
CA ASN A 232 0.41 -0.36 -21.86
C ASN A 232 1.74 -0.41 -21.08
N SER A 233 1.70 -0.53 -19.74
CA SER A 233 2.92 -0.80 -18.98
C SER A 233 3.30 -2.28 -19.14
N ASN A 234 4.41 -2.53 -19.83
CA ASN A 234 4.96 -3.87 -20.04
C ASN A 234 5.27 -4.57 -18.71
N PHE A 235 4.30 -5.25 -18.12
CA PHE A 235 4.54 -6.41 -17.28
C PHE A 235 4.50 -7.64 -18.19
N PRO A 236 5.62 -8.36 -18.39
CA PRO A 236 5.59 -9.56 -19.21
C PRO A 236 4.68 -10.59 -18.54
N ILE A 237 3.55 -10.87 -19.19
CA ILE A 237 2.71 -12.04 -18.91
C ILE A 237 3.46 -13.22 -19.54
N SER A 238 4.21 -13.98 -18.74
CA SER A 238 4.74 -15.27 -19.20
C SER A 238 3.90 -16.40 -18.64
N ALA A 239 3.35 -17.21 -19.53
CA ALA A 239 2.68 -18.47 -19.23
C ALA A 239 3.63 -19.45 -18.50
N PRO A 240 3.11 -20.43 -17.74
CA PRO A 240 3.98 -21.37 -17.03
C PRO A 240 4.63 -22.32 -18.04
N ALA A 241 5.96 -22.43 -17.99
CA ALA A 241 6.71 -23.41 -18.76
C ALA A 241 7.69 -24.17 -17.84
N PRO A 242 7.99 -25.43 -18.18
CA PRO A 242 8.26 -26.50 -17.21
C PRO A 242 9.69 -26.48 -16.65
N SER A 243 9.85 -27.16 -15.52
CA SER A 243 11.11 -27.35 -14.80
C SER A 243 12.28 -27.81 -15.67
N LYS A 244 13.41 -27.10 -15.60
CA LYS A 244 14.77 -27.68 -15.55
C LYS A 244 15.81 -26.63 -15.13
N SER A 245 16.92 -27.13 -14.58
CA SER A 245 17.96 -26.53 -13.73
C SER A 245 18.79 -25.35 -14.28
N ILE A 246 19.20 -24.51 -13.32
CA ILE A 246 20.20 -23.42 -13.20
C ILE A 246 21.30 -23.32 -14.30
N PRO A 247 21.72 -22.08 -14.65
CA PRO A 247 23.05 -21.60 -14.22
C PRO A 247 23.06 -20.16 -13.65
N GLU A 248 23.88 -19.91 -12.61
CA GLU A 248 24.36 -18.57 -12.21
C GLU A 248 25.12 -17.92 -13.37
N PRO A 249 25.09 -16.57 -13.57
CA PRO A 249 26.12 -15.73 -12.94
C PRO A 249 25.81 -14.23 -12.71
N ALA A 250 26.66 -13.66 -11.85
CA ALA A 250 27.32 -12.34 -11.90
C ALA A 250 26.58 -11.03 -11.53
N ALA A 251 27.18 -10.38 -10.52
CA ALA A 251 26.97 -9.02 -10.05
C ALA A 251 27.31 -7.94 -11.10
N ASN A 252 26.59 -6.81 -11.06
CA ASN A 252 27.12 -5.43 -10.95
C ASN A 252 26.12 -4.37 -11.45
N ASN A 253 25.43 -3.68 -10.53
CA ASN A 253 25.13 -2.23 -10.65
C ASN A 253 24.69 -1.63 -9.29
N PRO A 254 25.58 -1.01 -8.50
CA PRO A 254 25.26 -0.45 -7.18
C PRO A 254 24.56 0.92 -7.17
N ALA A 255 24.18 1.50 -8.32
CA ALA A 255 23.66 2.87 -8.39
C ALA A 255 22.14 3.01 -8.15
N LEU A 256 21.41 1.94 -7.86
CA LEU A 256 19.94 1.97 -7.73
C LEU A 256 19.41 1.51 -6.36
N VAL A 257 20.21 1.65 -5.30
CA VAL A 257 19.92 1.06 -3.97
C VAL A 257 19.67 2.11 -2.86
N ILE A 258 19.73 3.42 -3.12
CA ILE A 258 19.75 4.45 -2.04
C ILE A 258 18.48 5.31 -1.95
N ALA A 259 17.30 4.73 -2.16
CA ALA A 259 16.02 5.41 -1.94
C ALA A 259 14.88 4.44 -1.53
N SER A 260 15.10 3.57 -0.54
CA SER A 260 14.07 2.64 -0.05
C SER A 260 13.62 2.96 1.40
N PRO A 261 12.31 2.97 1.71
CA PRO A 261 11.70 3.19 3.04
C PRO A 261 12.10 2.18 4.14
N PHE A 262 12.98 1.24 3.83
CA PHE A 262 13.33 0.10 4.67
C PHE A 262 13.94 0.47 6.03
N PHE A 263 14.56 1.65 6.15
CA PHE A 263 15.21 2.09 7.40
C PHE A 263 14.27 2.73 8.43
N GLN A 264 13.08 3.18 8.02
CA GLN A 264 12.11 3.80 8.95
C GLN A 264 11.39 2.77 9.85
N HIS A 265 11.22 1.54 9.36
CA HIS A 265 10.40 0.53 10.05
C HIS A 265 11.08 -0.10 11.28
N GLU A 266 12.40 -0.27 11.29
CA GLU A 266 13.07 -1.08 12.33
C GLU A 266 13.08 -0.38 13.71
N ILE A 267 13.11 0.96 13.71
CA ILE A 267 13.17 1.77 14.93
C ILE A 267 11.76 1.93 15.53
N ILE A 268 10.76 2.20 14.69
CA ILE A 268 9.35 2.33 15.11
C ILE A 268 8.83 0.99 15.64
N ASP A 269 9.13 -0.11 14.95
CA ASP A 269 8.75 -1.46 15.41
C ASP A 269 9.39 -1.84 16.74
N LYS A 270 10.65 -1.49 16.98
CA LYS A 270 11.32 -1.76 18.28
C LYS A 270 10.73 -0.95 19.43
N VAL A 271 10.23 0.25 19.15
CA VAL A 271 9.60 1.10 20.16
C VAL A 271 8.21 0.56 20.52
N ILE A 272 7.40 0.24 19.52
CA ILE A 272 6.04 -0.29 19.69
C ILE A 272 6.06 -1.66 20.39
N ARG A 273 7.01 -2.54 20.06
CA ARG A 273 7.12 -3.88 20.68
C ARG A 273 7.51 -3.85 22.16
N GLN A 274 8.14 -2.78 22.65
CA GLN A 274 8.60 -2.69 24.04
C GLN A 274 7.56 -2.09 24.99
N THR A 275 6.49 -1.47 24.48
CA THR A 275 5.40 -0.90 25.29
C THR A 275 4.04 -1.08 24.62
N PRO A 276 3.47 -2.30 24.63
CA PRO A 276 2.15 -2.55 24.05
C PRO A 276 1.04 -1.88 24.88
N GLY A 277 0.13 -1.15 24.23
CA GLY A 277 -1.09 -0.60 24.86
C GLY A 277 -1.01 0.84 25.38
N THR A 278 0.10 1.56 25.14
CA THR A 278 0.23 2.99 25.50
C THR A 278 -0.34 3.92 24.43
N ASP A 279 -0.98 5.02 24.83
CA ASP A 279 -1.53 6.01 23.89
C ASP A 279 -0.45 6.69 23.02
N MET A 280 -0.86 7.36 21.94
CA MET A 280 0.05 8.03 21.00
C MET A 280 0.96 9.04 21.70
N LYS A 281 0.44 9.77 22.69
CA LYS A 281 1.18 10.78 23.45
C LYS A 281 2.30 10.16 24.30
N THR A 282 2.05 8.99 24.85
CA THR A 282 3.01 8.19 25.64
C THR A 282 4.01 7.50 24.73
N THR A 283 3.58 7.01 23.57
CA THR A 283 4.43 6.44 22.52
C THR A 283 5.40 7.49 21.97
N LEU A 284 4.91 8.71 21.70
CA LEU A 284 5.71 9.87 21.32
C LEU A 284 6.65 10.33 22.44
N ALA A 285 6.21 10.28 23.71
CA ALA A 285 7.07 10.55 24.85
C ALA A 285 8.18 9.50 25.01
N LEU A 286 7.91 8.23 24.68
CA LEU A 286 8.88 7.13 24.73
C LEU A 286 9.85 7.14 23.54
N LEU A 287 9.38 7.54 22.35
CA LEU A 287 10.21 7.84 21.19
C LEU A 287 11.12 9.04 21.49
N ALA A 288 10.56 10.12 22.06
CA ALA A 288 11.33 11.28 22.49
C ALA A 288 12.30 10.95 23.62
N SER A 289 11.97 10.05 24.55
CA SER A 289 12.88 9.61 25.62
C SER A 289 13.99 8.70 25.10
N LYS A 290 13.71 7.84 24.11
CA LYS A 290 14.73 7.00 23.45
C LYS A 290 15.64 7.79 22.54
N VAL A 291 15.12 8.80 21.83
CA VAL A 291 15.94 9.77 21.09
C VAL A 291 16.83 10.56 22.05
N ARG A 292 16.33 10.97 23.23
CA ARG A 292 17.15 11.60 24.29
C ARG A 292 18.19 10.66 24.90
N LEU A 293 17.83 9.41 25.19
CA LEU A 293 18.79 8.40 25.66
C LEU A 293 19.88 8.14 24.60
N CYS A 294 19.54 8.14 23.31
CA CYS A 294 20.53 8.11 22.24
C CYS A 294 21.39 9.38 22.17
N GLU A 295 20.87 10.57 22.51
CA GLU A 295 21.66 11.79 22.63
C GLU A 295 22.69 11.69 23.77
N ASP A 296 22.30 11.13 24.92
CA ASP A 296 23.19 10.91 26.07
C ASP A 296 24.23 9.79 25.80
N ASP A 297 23.83 8.73 25.11
CA ASP A 297 24.72 7.64 24.64
C ASP A 297 25.68 8.11 23.54
N LEU A 298 25.24 9.03 22.65
CA LEU A 298 26.10 9.66 21.63
C LEU A 298 27.03 10.72 22.20
N ALA A 299 26.57 11.49 23.20
CA ALA A 299 27.41 12.42 23.93
C ALA A 299 28.49 11.71 24.77
N SER A 300 28.18 10.51 25.30
CA SER A 300 29.14 9.66 26.01
C SER A 300 30.04 8.81 25.09
N THR A 301 29.60 8.48 23.87
CA THR A 301 30.45 7.86 22.83
C THR A 301 31.25 8.87 22.00
N ALA A 302 30.94 10.16 22.07
CA ALA A 302 31.73 11.23 21.46
C ALA A 302 33.18 11.32 21.99
N THR A 303 33.47 10.68 23.13
CA THR A 303 34.83 10.54 23.68
C THR A 303 35.56 9.27 23.23
N SER A 304 34.95 8.37 22.45
CA SER A 304 35.56 7.12 21.98
C SER A 304 35.71 7.07 20.45
N SER A 305 36.89 6.68 19.97
CA SER A 305 37.20 6.46 18.56
C SER A 305 36.91 5.01 18.16
N GLY A 306 35.91 4.75 17.32
CA GLY A 306 35.58 3.42 16.82
C GLY A 306 34.68 3.42 15.57
N ASP A 307 34.78 2.34 14.78
CA ASP A 307 34.16 2.16 13.45
C ASP A 307 32.61 2.16 13.44
N ASP A 308 31.95 1.98 14.58
CA ASP A 308 30.48 1.96 14.69
C ASP A 308 29.85 3.36 14.84
N LYS A 309 30.67 4.40 15.02
CA LYS A 309 30.21 5.80 15.17
C LYS A 309 29.43 6.31 13.96
N PRO A 310 29.86 6.13 12.69
CA PRO A 310 29.14 6.63 11.53
C PRO A 310 27.78 5.94 11.32
N ARG A 311 27.68 4.63 11.57
CA ARG A 311 26.42 3.88 11.47
C ARG A 311 25.40 4.31 12.53
N SER A 312 25.87 4.68 13.71
CA SER A 312 25.01 5.16 14.81
C SER A 312 24.45 6.55 14.52
N ILE A 313 25.26 7.41 13.89
CA ILE A 313 24.85 8.75 13.43
C ILE A 313 23.79 8.65 12.32
N GLU A 314 23.98 7.77 11.34
CA GLU A 314 23.01 7.55 10.25
C GLU A 314 21.62 7.15 10.80
N LYS A 315 21.59 6.16 11.70
CA LYS A 315 20.34 5.69 12.33
C LYS A 315 19.64 6.76 13.17
N LEU A 316 20.39 7.60 13.87
CA LEU A 316 19.83 8.69 14.65
C LEU A 316 19.15 9.72 13.76
N LEU A 317 19.80 10.09 12.66
CA LEU A 317 19.26 11.08 11.72
C LEU A 317 17.96 10.62 11.09
N GLU A 318 17.90 9.35 10.66
CA GLU A 318 16.70 8.75 10.10
C GLU A 318 15.55 8.68 11.11
N ALA A 319 15.84 8.34 12.37
CA ALA A 319 14.85 8.32 13.45
C ALA A 319 14.26 9.71 13.74
N ARG A 320 15.11 10.76 13.75
CA ARG A 320 14.66 12.14 13.99
C ARG A 320 13.84 12.71 12.84
N MET A 321 14.17 12.36 11.60
CA MET A 321 13.35 12.70 10.43
C MET A 321 11.94 12.10 10.56
N ALA A 322 11.84 10.83 10.96
CA ALA A 322 10.54 10.20 11.20
C ALA A 322 9.74 10.89 12.32
N TYR A 323 10.40 11.25 13.42
CA TYR A 323 9.75 11.97 14.54
C TYR A 323 9.25 13.36 14.13
N ALA A 324 10.01 14.09 13.31
CA ALA A 324 9.62 15.41 12.82
C ALA A 324 8.38 15.35 11.89
N SER A 325 8.29 14.33 11.02
CA SER A 325 7.10 14.07 10.21
C SER A 325 5.85 13.85 11.07
N CYS A 326 5.94 13.02 12.11
CA CYS A 326 4.79 12.75 12.98
C CYS A 326 4.28 14.00 13.72
N LEU A 327 5.18 14.90 14.13
CA LEU A 327 4.78 16.13 14.83
C LEU A 327 3.99 17.12 13.94
N MET A 328 4.18 17.06 12.61
CA MET A 328 3.43 17.87 11.66
C MET A 328 2.00 17.37 11.47
N GLU A 329 1.81 16.06 11.36
CA GLU A 329 0.49 15.43 11.19
C GLU A 329 -0.42 15.66 12.42
N ASP A 330 0.18 15.75 13.62
CA ASP A 330 -0.51 16.02 14.89
C ASP A 330 -0.77 17.52 15.19
N VAL A 331 -0.57 18.43 14.22
CA VAL A 331 -0.80 19.89 14.36
C VAL A 331 0.05 20.52 15.49
N GLN A 332 1.19 19.92 15.85
CA GLN A 332 2.15 20.48 16.83
C GLN A 332 3.24 21.31 16.14
N ILE A 333 2.82 22.25 15.30
CA ILE A 333 3.66 23.02 14.36
C ILE A 333 4.90 23.63 15.05
N GLY A 334 4.76 24.21 16.24
CA GLY A 334 5.88 24.81 16.97
C GLY A 334 6.96 23.82 17.43
N LYS A 335 6.59 22.56 17.70
CA LYS A 335 7.56 21.50 18.03
C LYS A 335 8.21 20.94 16.76
N ALA A 336 7.46 20.81 15.67
CA ALA A 336 8.00 20.42 14.39
C ALA A 336 9.04 21.45 13.88
N GLU A 337 8.76 22.76 14.00
CA GLU A 337 9.71 23.84 13.65
C GLU A 337 11.01 23.72 14.46
N ALA A 338 10.90 23.52 15.78
CA ALA A 338 12.06 23.38 16.66
C ALA A 338 12.91 22.13 16.34
N GLU A 339 12.28 21.02 15.97
CA GLU A 339 12.99 19.78 15.65
C GLU A 339 13.64 19.83 14.26
N ALA A 340 12.97 20.43 13.27
CA ALA A 340 13.52 20.68 11.96
C ALA A 340 14.78 21.56 12.02
N LEU A 341 14.77 22.61 12.85
CA LEU A 341 15.94 23.47 13.07
C LEU A 341 17.12 22.69 13.69
N LYS A 342 16.86 21.76 14.61
CA LYS A 342 17.91 20.90 15.19
C LYS A 342 18.50 19.95 14.16
N LEU A 343 17.67 19.30 13.34
CA LEU A 343 18.10 18.43 12.26
C LEU A 343 19.01 19.18 11.27
N LEU A 344 18.62 20.41 10.92
CA LEU A 344 19.40 21.27 10.05
C LEU A 344 20.78 21.60 10.65
N GLU A 345 20.85 21.98 11.93
CA GLU A 345 22.13 22.27 12.59
C GLU A 345 23.00 21.03 12.80
N TYR A 346 22.40 19.87 13.07
CA TYR A 346 23.12 18.61 13.23
C TYR A 346 23.81 18.17 11.93
N GLY A 347 23.10 18.23 10.80
CA GLY A 347 23.70 17.93 9.50
C GLY A 347 24.84 18.88 9.14
N LYS A 348 24.68 20.19 9.40
CA LYS A 348 25.79 21.17 9.24
C LYS A 348 26.96 20.90 10.17
N GLY A 349 26.72 20.36 11.36
CA GLY A 349 27.75 19.98 12.32
C GLY A 349 28.64 18.86 11.78
N ILE A 350 28.03 17.81 11.23
CA ILE A 350 28.72 16.67 10.61
C ILE A 350 29.58 17.13 9.42
N GLU A 351 29.02 17.96 8.54
CA GLU A 351 29.77 18.47 7.39
C GLU A 351 30.97 19.33 7.79
N ARG A 352 30.85 20.14 8.85
CA ARG A 352 31.96 20.93 9.39
C ARG A 352 33.06 20.05 9.98
N GLN A 353 32.68 19.00 10.70
CA GLN A 353 33.62 18.09 11.36
C GLN A 353 34.26 17.07 10.40
N ASN A 354 33.75 16.95 9.18
CA ASN A 354 34.23 15.98 8.20
C ASN A 354 35.72 16.14 7.84
N GLY A 355 36.23 17.38 7.84
CA GLY A 355 37.66 17.63 7.58
C GLY A 355 38.60 17.14 8.70
N GLU A 356 38.08 16.90 9.90
CA GLU A 356 38.86 16.46 11.07
C GLU A 356 38.62 14.98 11.42
N THR A 357 37.42 14.47 11.15
CA THR A 357 36.98 13.11 11.56
C THR A 357 36.93 12.12 10.38
N GLU A 358 37.03 12.61 9.14
CA GLU A 358 37.00 11.82 7.91
C GLU A 358 35.80 10.85 7.84
N TYR A 359 34.58 11.41 7.94
CA TYR A 359 33.37 10.59 7.90
C TYR A 359 33.24 9.88 6.54
N PRO A 360 32.72 8.63 6.52
CA PRO A 360 32.44 7.94 5.27
C PRO A 360 31.53 8.78 4.35
N HIS A 361 31.78 8.69 3.04
CA HIS A 361 31.00 9.41 2.02
C HIS A 361 29.49 9.24 2.18
N ARG A 362 29.05 8.03 2.55
CA ARG A 362 27.65 7.70 2.84
C ARG A 362 27.09 8.52 4.00
N THR A 363 27.82 8.68 5.08
CA THR A 363 27.40 9.44 6.27
C THR A 363 27.23 10.92 5.95
N ILE A 364 28.11 11.48 5.11
CA ILE A 364 27.99 12.84 4.59
C ILE A 364 26.74 12.98 3.72
N GLN A 365 26.47 12.01 2.84
CA GLN A 365 25.26 12.00 2.01
C GLN A 365 23.98 11.93 2.85
N VAL A 366 23.95 11.12 3.92
CA VAL A 366 22.82 11.07 4.84
C VAL A 366 22.64 12.42 5.54
N ALA A 367 23.72 13.02 6.06
CA ALA A 367 23.66 14.34 6.70
C ALA A 367 23.11 15.42 5.75
N ARG A 368 23.47 15.40 4.47
CA ARG A 368 22.91 16.30 3.44
C ARG A 368 21.44 16.06 3.19
N LYS A 369 21.04 14.80 3.03
CA LYS A 369 19.62 14.43 2.86
C LYS A 369 18.78 14.90 4.04
N THR A 370 19.28 14.75 5.27
CA THR A 370 18.62 15.26 6.47
C THR A 370 18.45 16.78 6.44
N GLN A 371 19.48 17.53 6.03
CA GLN A 371 19.38 18.99 5.91
C GLN A 371 18.34 19.41 4.86
N VAL A 372 18.29 18.73 3.70
CA VAL A 372 17.28 19.00 2.67
C VAL A 372 15.87 18.76 3.22
N TYR A 373 15.65 17.63 3.87
CA TYR A 373 14.37 17.31 4.51
C TYR A 373 13.96 18.36 5.55
N ALA A 374 14.89 18.77 6.42
CA ALA A 374 14.62 19.80 7.43
C ALA A 374 14.24 21.16 6.80
N LEU A 375 14.89 21.53 5.69
CA LEU A 375 14.57 22.77 4.97
C LEU A 375 13.19 22.71 4.30
N ASP A 376 12.81 21.56 3.72
CA ASP A 376 11.47 21.37 3.14
C ASP A 376 10.37 21.45 4.21
N LEU A 377 10.62 20.85 5.38
CA LEU A 377 9.70 20.90 6.49
C LEU A 377 9.50 22.34 7.02
N LEU A 378 10.60 23.09 7.17
CA LEU A 378 10.54 24.50 7.58
C LEU A 378 9.84 25.39 6.54
N ARG A 379 10.03 25.09 5.25
CA ARG A 379 9.36 25.77 4.15
C ARG A 379 7.85 25.56 4.23
N GLU A 380 7.39 24.31 4.39
CA GLU A 380 5.98 23.95 4.50
C GLU A 380 5.31 24.58 5.74
N ILE A 381 5.99 24.54 6.89
CA ILE A 381 5.55 25.22 8.10
C ILE A 381 5.37 26.72 7.84
N ASP A 382 6.37 27.39 7.27
CA ASP A 382 6.31 28.84 7.05
C ASP A 382 5.33 29.26 5.97
N GLU A 383 5.10 28.41 4.96
CA GLU A 383 4.06 28.58 3.95
C GLU A 383 2.67 28.51 4.58
N SER A 384 2.41 27.52 5.45
CA SER A 384 1.16 27.38 6.19
C SER A 384 0.87 28.56 7.13
N LEU A 385 1.92 29.21 7.64
CA LEU A 385 1.84 30.38 8.53
C LEU A 385 1.88 31.72 7.78
N GLY A 386 1.90 31.72 6.44
CA GLY A 386 1.93 32.93 5.61
C GLY A 386 3.24 33.74 5.68
N LYS A 387 4.34 33.14 6.14
CA LYS A 387 5.64 33.81 6.37
C LYS A 387 6.52 33.78 5.11
N GLN A 388 6.05 34.39 4.03
CA GLN A 388 6.67 34.37 2.70
C GLN A 388 8.15 34.80 2.67
N GLY A 389 8.56 35.73 3.54
CA GLY A 389 9.97 36.14 3.67
C GLY A 389 10.90 35.06 4.22
N ARG A 390 10.39 34.15 5.07
CA ARG A 390 11.15 33.01 5.60
C ARG A 390 11.16 31.83 4.61
N VAL A 391 10.05 31.59 3.92
CA VAL A 391 9.95 30.58 2.83
C VAL A 391 11.07 30.77 1.80
N LYS A 392 11.20 31.99 1.26
CA LYS A 392 12.26 32.32 0.29
C LYS A 392 13.67 32.06 0.84
N ARG A 393 13.90 32.33 2.13
CA ARG A 393 15.18 32.11 2.81
C ARG A 393 15.51 30.62 2.95
N TRP A 394 14.51 29.75 3.10
CA TRP A 394 14.71 28.29 3.14
C TRP A 394 15.01 27.73 1.76
N ASP A 395 14.30 28.18 0.73
CA ASP A 395 14.56 27.80 -0.66
C ASP A 395 15.97 28.18 -1.11
N GLU A 396 16.43 29.39 -0.79
CA GLU A 396 17.79 29.83 -1.09
C GLU A 396 18.87 28.99 -0.37
N GLN A 397 18.60 28.54 0.86
CA GLN A 397 19.51 27.66 1.59
C GLN A 397 19.53 26.25 1.00
N LYS A 398 18.36 25.71 0.62
CA LYS A 398 18.26 24.40 -0.04
C LYS A 398 18.97 24.40 -1.39
N ALA A 399 18.78 25.44 -2.19
CA ALA A 399 19.46 25.59 -3.48
C ALA A 399 20.99 25.60 -3.32
N LYS A 400 21.52 26.37 -2.36
CA LYS A 400 22.97 26.39 -2.06
C LYS A 400 23.51 25.04 -1.59
N LEU A 401 22.73 24.30 -0.80
CA LEU A 401 23.12 22.96 -0.33
C LEU A 401 23.18 21.95 -1.49
N LEU A 402 22.17 21.97 -2.36
CA LEU A 402 22.13 21.11 -3.55
C LEU A 402 23.27 21.42 -4.51
N GLU A 403 23.55 22.71 -4.78
CA GLU A 403 24.66 23.12 -5.63
C GLU A 403 26.02 22.65 -5.11
N ARG A 404 26.23 22.71 -3.79
CA ARG A 404 27.45 22.20 -3.13
C ARG A 404 27.57 20.68 -3.23
N THR A 405 26.44 19.98 -3.13
CA THR A 405 26.39 18.52 -3.25
C THR A 405 26.78 18.10 -4.67
N THR A 406 26.20 18.74 -5.69
CA THR A 406 26.50 18.46 -7.10
C THR A 406 27.95 18.78 -7.48
N ARG A 407 28.55 19.86 -6.92
CA ARG A 407 29.95 20.22 -7.19
C ARG A 407 30.97 19.26 -6.58
N GLN A 408 30.65 18.61 -5.48
CA GLN A 408 31.55 17.64 -4.81
C GLN A 408 31.41 16.22 -5.35
N GLU A 409 30.30 15.90 -6.04
CA GLU A 409 30.08 14.61 -6.70
C GLU A 409 30.55 14.60 -8.17
N ALA A 410 31.04 15.74 -8.69
CA ALA A 410 31.67 15.80 -10.00
C ALA A 410 33.02 15.05 -9.96
N PRO A 411 33.32 14.16 -10.93
CA PRO A 411 34.59 13.45 -10.95
C PRO A 411 35.75 14.46 -11.05
N SER A 412 36.73 14.34 -10.17
CA SER A 412 37.99 15.08 -10.28
C SER A 412 38.61 14.76 -11.64
N SER A 413 38.67 15.76 -12.52
CA SER A 413 39.28 15.68 -13.85
C SER A 413 40.75 15.30 -13.79
#